data_AF-A0A4Q4WZI5-F1
#
_entry.id   AF-A0A4Q4WZI5-F1
#
_cell.length_a   1.000
_cell.length_b   1.000
_cell.length_c   1.000
_cell.angle_alpha   90.00
_cell.angle_beta   90.00
_cell.angle_gamma   90.00
#
_symmetry.space_group_name_H-M   'P 1'
#
loop_
_entity.id
_entity.type
_entity.pdbx_description
1 polymer ?
#
loop_
_entity_poly.entity_id
_entity_poly.type
_entity_poly.pdbx_seq_one_letter_code
_entity_poly.pdbx_strand_id
1 'polypeptide(L)'
;MELRDHGGTKIGWINTAYENVSRAADLREKQTFILDYHVVQEHADSETLERYILPKTLDPLNFRSQAQIAGEAAEAADRAIDDLRRQIEDAERQFNYEMLASRQRAEALRLAEPARLERERQEALERARREEARRQVEAKRKLEARKKAEEGATQAAFTNRTFSKPVMPCPKCNRPIEKRGGCNHMYCPLCKTSFDWGSLFF
;
A
#
# COMPACT_ATOMS: atom_id res chain seq x y z
N MET A 1 -29.37 -18.56 -25.90
CA MET A 1 -29.76 -18.05 -24.57
C MET A 1 -28.70 -17.04 -24.17
N GLU A 2 -28.80 -15.88 -24.81
CA GLU A 2 -29.11 -14.58 -24.17
C GLU A 2 -27.86 -13.92 -23.58
N LEU A 3 -27.17 -13.21 -24.48
CA LEU A 3 -26.36 -12.05 -24.15
C LEU A 3 -27.32 -10.98 -23.60
N ARG A 4 -27.21 -10.65 -22.31
CA ARG A 4 -27.88 -9.46 -21.75
C ARG A 4 -26.90 -8.30 -21.72
N ASP A 5 -27.08 -7.44 -22.71
CA ASP A 5 -26.58 -6.08 -22.76
C ASP A 5 -27.01 -5.31 -21.50
N HIS A 6 -26.04 -4.86 -20.71
CA HIS A 6 -26.23 -3.79 -19.73
C HIS A 6 -25.89 -2.43 -20.37
N GLY A 7 -26.62 -2.08 -21.43
CA GLY A 7 -26.64 -0.74 -22.01
C GLY A 7 -27.79 0.06 -21.40
N GLY A 8 -27.57 0.74 -20.28
CA GLY A 8 -28.69 1.42 -19.63
C GLY A 8 -28.34 2.33 -18.47
N THR A 9 -27.47 3.33 -18.65
CA THR A 9 -27.40 4.45 -17.69
C THR A 9 -26.71 5.71 -18.23
N LYS A 10 -26.99 6.13 -19.47
CA LYS A 10 -26.46 7.42 -19.99
C LYS A 10 -27.49 8.39 -20.56
N ILE A 11 -28.76 7.99 -20.65
CA ILE A 11 -29.84 8.82 -21.25
C ILE A 11 -30.71 9.52 -20.17
N GLY A 12 -30.73 9.04 -18.92
CA GLY A 12 -31.57 9.61 -17.85
C GLY A 12 -31.13 11.00 -17.35
N TRP A 13 -29.83 11.33 -17.42
CA TRP A 13 -29.33 12.62 -16.93
C TRP A 13 -29.53 13.76 -17.95
N ILE A 14 -29.57 13.44 -19.24
CA ILE A 14 -29.77 14.43 -20.31
C ILE A 14 -31.25 14.83 -20.41
N ASN A 15 -32.19 13.88 -20.23
CA ASN A 15 -33.62 14.19 -20.26
C ASN A 15 -34.07 15.09 -19.09
N THR A 16 -33.51 14.87 -17.90
CA THR A 16 -33.82 15.70 -16.72
C THR A 16 -33.27 17.13 -16.86
N ALA A 17 -32.13 17.31 -17.55
CA ALA A 17 -31.59 18.63 -17.85
C ALA A 17 -32.42 19.36 -18.92
N TYR A 18 -32.92 18.65 -19.94
CA TYR A 18 -33.72 19.23 -21.01
C TYR A 18 -35.12 19.67 -20.55
N GLU A 19 -35.75 18.92 -19.64
CA GLU A 19 -37.05 19.29 -19.05
C GLU A 19 -36.93 20.51 -18.11
N ASN A 20 -35.83 20.62 -17.35
CA ASN A 20 -35.60 21.78 -16.47
C ASN A 20 -35.27 23.07 -17.23
N VAL A 21 -34.52 22.98 -18.33
CA VAL A 21 -34.26 24.13 -19.22
C VAL A 21 -35.53 24.57 -19.95
N SER A 22 -36.40 23.63 -20.37
CA SER A 22 -37.68 23.95 -21.01
C SER A 22 -38.66 24.62 -20.06
N ARG A 23 -38.70 24.21 -18.78
CA ARG A 23 -39.51 24.87 -17.74
C ARG A 23 -39.03 26.28 -17.39
N ALA A 24 -37.71 26.53 -17.47
CA ALA A 24 -37.13 27.85 -17.23
C ALA A 24 -37.34 28.83 -18.41
N ALA A 25 -37.41 28.33 -19.64
CA ALA A 25 -37.75 29.12 -20.82
C ALA A 25 -39.22 29.57 -20.81
N ASP A 26 -40.14 28.68 -20.42
CA ASP A 26 -41.59 28.93 -20.37
C ASP A 26 -42.00 29.93 -19.25
N LEU A 27 -41.16 30.12 -18.24
CA LEU A 27 -41.33 31.15 -17.21
C LEU A 27 -40.77 32.52 -17.63
N ARG A 28 -39.75 32.58 -18.50
CA ARG A 28 -39.27 33.85 -19.06
C ARG A 28 -40.24 34.46 -20.06
N GLU A 29 -40.91 33.64 -20.87
CA GLU A 29 -41.90 34.11 -21.85
C GLU A 29 -43.18 34.64 -21.19
N LYS A 30 -43.60 34.04 -20.06
CA LYS A 30 -44.77 34.52 -19.27
C LYS A 30 -44.45 35.77 -18.45
N GLN A 31 -43.19 36.00 -18.10
CA GLN A 31 -42.79 37.19 -17.35
C GLN A 31 -42.61 38.44 -18.24
N THR A 32 -42.41 38.26 -19.55
CA THR A 32 -42.44 39.36 -20.54
C THR A 32 -43.85 39.76 -21.00
N PHE A 33 -44.90 39.02 -20.62
CA PHE A 33 -46.28 39.34 -21.01
C PHE A 33 -47.06 40.18 -19.96
N ILE A 34 -46.43 40.54 -18.83
CA ILE A 34 -47.03 41.36 -17.76
C ILE A 34 -46.54 42.83 -17.80
N LEU A 35 -45.90 43.26 -18.89
CA LEU A 35 -45.45 44.65 -19.08
C LEU A 35 -45.99 45.30 -20.37
N ASP A 36 -47.19 44.96 -20.82
CA ASP A 36 -47.80 45.60 -22.00
C ASP A 36 -49.33 45.79 -21.92
N TYR A 37 -49.88 45.96 -20.71
CA TYR A 37 -51.27 46.35 -20.54
C TYR A 37 -51.38 47.41 -19.45
N HIS A 38 -51.42 48.67 -19.88
CA HIS A 38 -52.37 49.72 -19.44
C HIS A 38 -51.99 51.02 -20.16
N VAL A 39 -52.42 51.12 -21.42
CA VAL A 39 -52.61 52.42 -22.08
C VAL A 39 -53.77 53.11 -21.35
N VAL A 40 -53.46 54.22 -20.71
CA VAL A 40 -54.37 55.04 -19.91
C VAL A 40 -55.46 55.63 -20.82
N GLN A 41 -56.70 55.26 -20.54
CA GLN A 41 -57.89 55.92 -21.06
C GLN A 41 -58.20 57.11 -20.14
N GLU A 42 -58.16 58.32 -20.69
CA GLU A 42 -58.49 59.56 -20.00
C GLU A 42 -59.97 59.57 -19.57
N HIS A 43 -60.22 59.72 -18.27
CA HIS A 43 -61.42 60.41 -17.77
C HIS A 43 -61.04 61.21 -16.53
N ALA A 44 -61.32 62.51 -16.61
CA ALA A 44 -61.09 63.50 -15.58
C ALA A 44 -62.10 63.32 -14.44
N ASP A 45 -61.60 63.19 -13.21
CA ASP A 45 -62.33 63.52 -11.99
C ASP A 45 -61.43 64.40 -11.11
N SER A 46 -61.89 65.63 -10.89
CA SER A 46 -61.16 66.73 -10.27
C SER A 46 -61.11 66.68 -8.73
N GLU A 47 -60.92 65.49 -8.14
CA GLU A 47 -60.95 65.31 -6.69
C GLU A 47 -59.80 64.46 -6.12
N THR A 48 -58.84 64.03 -6.94
CA THR A 48 -57.67 63.26 -6.50
C THR A 48 -56.36 64.07 -6.48
N LEU A 49 -56.42 65.37 -6.79
CA LEU A 49 -55.21 66.20 -6.94
C LEU A 49 -54.58 66.65 -5.61
N GLU A 50 -55.30 66.59 -4.47
CA GLU A 50 -54.72 66.92 -3.16
C GLU A 50 -54.01 65.73 -2.48
N ARG A 51 -54.26 64.50 -2.93
CA ARG A 51 -53.58 63.31 -2.39
C ARG A 51 -52.22 63.03 -3.03
N TYR A 52 -51.88 63.78 -4.08
CA TYR A 52 -50.64 63.66 -4.84
C TYR A 52 -49.60 64.74 -4.52
N ILE A 53 -49.87 65.62 -3.55
CA ILE A 53 -48.96 66.69 -3.13
C ILE A 53 -48.67 66.59 -1.62
N LEU A 54 -48.28 65.41 -1.16
CA LEU A 54 -47.53 65.19 0.08
C LEU A 54 -46.43 64.15 -0.21
N PRO A 55 -45.22 64.32 0.34
CA PRO A 55 -43.98 64.19 -0.41
C PRO A 55 -43.64 62.74 -0.70
N LYS A 56 -43.78 62.31 -1.95
CA LYS A 56 -43.15 61.07 -2.46
C LYS A 56 -41.62 61.17 -2.54
N THR A 57 -41.00 62.21 -2.00
CA THR A 57 -39.62 62.58 -2.34
C THR A 57 -38.65 62.58 -1.18
N LEU A 58 -39.04 62.21 0.03
CA LEU A 58 -38.14 62.27 1.17
C LEU A 58 -38.36 61.06 2.07
N ASP A 59 -37.36 60.18 2.13
CA ASP A 59 -37.14 59.35 3.31
C ASP A 59 -37.05 60.32 4.51
N PRO A 60 -38.04 60.34 5.45
CA PRO A 60 -38.21 61.42 6.41
C PRO A 60 -37.04 61.58 7.39
N LEU A 61 -36.11 60.63 7.40
CA LEU A 61 -34.96 60.59 8.28
C LEU A 61 -33.63 60.91 7.57
N ASN A 62 -33.60 60.97 6.23
CA ASN A 62 -32.33 61.04 5.49
C ASN A 62 -32.28 62.05 4.33
N PHE A 63 -33.35 62.79 4.05
CA PHE A 63 -33.39 63.85 3.03
C PHE A 63 -32.90 63.46 1.62
N ARG A 64 -32.99 62.17 1.24
CA ARG A 64 -32.54 61.67 -0.06
C ARG A 64 -33.67 61.62 -1.06
N SER A 65 -33.39 62.04 -2.30
CA SER A 65 -34.32 61.90 -3.41
C SER A 65 -34.37 60.44 -3.89
N GLN A 66 -35.50 60.01 -4.46
CA GLN A 66 -35.64 58.66 -5.01
C GLN A 66 -34.59 58.34 -6.10
N ALA A 67 -34.18 59.35 -6.88
CA ALA A 67 -33.13 59.20 -7.89
C ALA A 67 -31.76 58.93 -7.25
N GLN A 68 -31.45 59.55 -6.10
CA GLN A 68 -30.22 59.26 -5.35
C GLN A 68 -30.23 57.83 -4.79
N ILE A 69 -31.35 57.37 -4.23
CA ILE A 69 -31.48 56.00 -3.72
C ILE A 69 -31.33 54.97 -4.85
N ALA A 70 -31.97 55.21 -6.00
CA ALA A 70 -31.88 54.33 -7.16
C ALA A 70 -30.46 54.30 -7.75
N GLY A 71 -29.78 55.44 -7.82
CA GLY A 71 -28.38 55.52 -8.27
C GLY A 71 -27.44 54.77 -7.34
N GLU A 72 -27.56 55.00 -6.02
CA GLU A 72 -26.77 54.27 -5.02
C GLU A 72 -27.03 52.75 -5.06
N ALA A 73 -28.29 52.34 -5.28
CA ALA A 73 -28.65 50.94 -5.41
C ALA A 73 -28.08 50.31 -6.70
N ALA A 74 -28.07 51.03 -7.82
CA ALA A 74 -27.44 50.58 -9.06
C ALA A 74 -25.92 50.43 -8.91
N GLU A 75 -25.25 51.43 -8.33
CA GLU A 75 -23.81 51.35 -8.04
C GLU A 75 -23.47 50.24 -7.04
N ALA A 76 -24.34 49.99 -6.06
CA ALA A 76 -24.18 48.86 -5.14
C ALA A 76 -24.32 47.51 -5.85
N ALA A 77 -25.25 47.39 -6.80
CA ALA A 77 -25.41 46.19 -7.62
C ALA A 77 -24.19 45.96 -8.53
N ASP A 78 -23.66 47.00 -9.17
CA ASP A 78 -22.47 46.91 -10.02
C ASP A 78 -21.24 46.46 -9.20
N ARG A 79 -21.05 47.03 -8.01
CA ARG A 79 -20.00 46.58 -7.08
C ARG A 79 -20.16 45.11 -6.69
N ALA A 80 -21.38 44.67 -6.39
CA ALA A 80 -21.64 43.28 -6.04
C ALA A 80 -21.35 42.31 -7.21
N ILE A 81 -21.64 42.72 -8.44
CA ILE A 81 -21.33 41.95 -9.65
C ILE A 81 -19.80 41.86 -9.84
N ASP A 82 -19.08 42.95 -9.69
CA ASP A 82 -17.62 42.97 -9.82
C ASP A 82 -16.94 42.14 -8.72
N ASP A 83 -17.43 42.20 -7.49
CA ASP A 83 -16.93 41.37 -6.40
C ASP A 83 -17.18 39.88 -6.67
N LEU A 84 -18.35 39.51 -7.21
CA LEU A 84 -18.64 38.14 -7.59
C LEU A 84 -17.71 37.65 -8.72
N ARG A 85 -17.44 38.49 -9.72
CA ARG A 85 -16.49 38.17 -10.80
C ARG A 85 -15.10 37.88 -10.25
N ARG A 86 -14.60 38.70 -9.33
CA ARG A 86 -13.30 38.46 -8.68
C ARG A 86 -13.29 37.14 -7.92
N GLN A 87 -14.36 36.82 -7.19
CA GLN A 87 -14.47 35.54 -6.49
C GLN A 87 -14.46 34.34 -7.43
N ILE A 88 -15.13 34.44 -8.58
CA ILE A 88 -15.11 33.39 -9.61
C ILE A 88 -13.69 33.21 -10.14
N GLU A 89 -13.01 34.30 -10.52
CA GLU A 89 -11.64 34.22 -11.03
C GLU A 89 -10.65 33.67 -9.98
N ASP A 90 -10.81 34.05 -8.72
CA ASP A 90 -10.00 33.54 -7.60
C ASP A 90 -10.21 32.03 -7.43
N ALA A 91 -11.46 31.58 -7.45
CA ALA A 91 -11.81 30.17 -7.35
C ALA A 91 -11.28 29.36 -8.55
N GLU A 92 -11.38 29.91 -9.77
CA GLU A 92 -10.82 29.27 -10.97
C GLU A 92 -9.30 29.15 -10.89
N ARG A 93 -8.59 30.19 -10.42
CA ARG A 93 -7.14 30.11 -10.21
C ARG A 93 -6.80 29.04 -9.18
N GLN A 94 -7.49 29.01 -8.04
CA GLN A 94 -7.28 27.99 -7.01
C GLN A 94 -7.51 26.58 -7.55
N PHE A 95 -8.62 26.35 -8.23
CA PHE A 95 -8.94 25.06 -8.85
C PHE A 95 -7.86 24.62 -9.85
N ASN A 96 -7.39 25.54 -10.69
CA ASN A 96 -6.33 25.26 -11.66
C ASN A 96 -5.00 24.88 -10.97
N TYR A 97 -4.62 25.57 -9.89
CA TYR A 97 -3.44 25.21 -9.11
C TYR A 97 -3.57 23.84 -8.46
N GLU A 98 -4.73 23.52 -7.87
CA GLU A 98 -4.97 22.22 -7.25
C GLU A 98 -4.94 21.09 -8.26
N MET A 99 -5.52 21.28 -9.44
CA MET A 99 -5.48 20.31 -10.54
C MET A 99 -4.04 20.04 -11.01
N LEU A 100 -3.24 21.10 -11.19
CA LEU A 100 -1.82 20.97 -11.54
C LEU A 100 -1.03 20.25 -10.44
N ALA A 101 -1.23 20.62 -9.18
CA ALA A 101 -0.58 19.96 -8.04
C ALA A 101 -0.99 18.49 -7.92
N SER A 102 -2.26 18.17 -8.16
CA SER A 102 -2.77 16.79 -8.19
C SER A 102 -2.08 15.97 -9.28
N ARG A 103 -1.96 16.53 -10.48
CA ARG A 103 -1.26 15.88 -11.60
C ARG A 103 0.23 15.65 -11.30
N GLN A 104 0.91 16.65 -10.74
CA GLN A 104 2.32 16.53 -10.35
C GLN A 104 2.52 15.47 -9.25
N ARG A 105 1.62 15.40 -8.26
CA ARG A 105 1.65 14.34 -7.23
C ARG A 105 1.45 12.95 -7.85
N ALA A 106 0.48 12.81 -8.75
CA ALA A 106 0.24 11.55 -9.43
C ALA A 106 1.44 11.11 -10.28
N GLU A 107 2.08 12.05 -10.99
CA GLU A 107 3.28 11.80 -11.78
C GLU A 107 4.49 11.44 -10.90
N ALA A 108 4.69 12.16 -9.79
CA ALA A 108 5.73 11.87 -8.82
C ALA A 108 5.59 10.45 -8.25
N LEU A 109 4.36 10.02 -7.94
CA LEU A 109 4.09 8.64 -7.51
C LEU A 109 4.41 7.61 -8.59
N ARG A 110 4.02 7.88 -9.85
CA ARG A 110 4.33 7.00 -11.00
C ARG A 110 5.83 6.86 -11.25
N LEU A 111 6.59 7.94 -11.07
CA LEU A 111 8.05 7.92 -11.20
C LEU A 111 8.72 7.25 -9.98
N ALA A 112 8.15 7.37 -8.78
CA ALA A 112 8.67 6.76 -7.56
C ALA A 112 8.39 5.26 -7.46
N GLU A 113 7.27 4.78 -8.02
CA GLU A 113 6.87 3.36 -7.99
C GLU A 113 7.95 2.39 -8.51
N PRO A 114 8.51 2.55 -9.72
CA PRO A 114 9.52 1.62 -10.23
C PRO A 114 10.78 1.60 -9.36
N ALA A 115 11.18 2.74 -8.80
CA ALA A 115 12.32 2.83 -7.89
C ALA A 115 12.06 2.07 -6.57
N ARG A 116 10.82 2.06 -6.07
CA ARG A 116 10.43 1.26 -4.90
C ARG A 116 10.46 -0.23 -5.21
N LEU A 117 9.89 -0.64 -6.34
CA LEU A 117 9.87 -2.04 -6.78
C LEU A 117 11.28 -2.58 -7.02
N GLU A 118 12.17 -1.76 -7.60
CA GLU A 118 13.56 -2.16 -7.82
C GLU A 118 14.32 -2.37 -6.50
N ARG A 119 14.13 -1.49 -5.52
CA ARG A 119 14.70 -1.67 -4.16
C ARG A 119 14.17 -2.96 -3.52
N GLU A 120 12.86 -3.20 -3.58
CA GLU A 120 12.25 -4.41 -3.05
C GLU A 120 12.81 -5.68 -3.72
N ARG A 121 13.03 -5.65 -5.04
CA ARG A 121 13.67 -6.74 -5.79
C ARG A 121 15.11 -6.98 -5.33
N GLN A 122 15.89 -5.91 -5.16
CA GLN A 122 17.27 -6.02 -4.69
C GLN A 122 17.34 -6.60 -3.28
N GLU A 123 16.50 -6.11 -2.36
CA GLU A 123 16.40 -6.62 -0.99
C GLU A 123 15.91 -8.08 -0.96
N ALA A 124 14.99 -8.47 -1.84
CA ALA A 124 14.52 -9.86 -1.95
C ALA A 124 15.63 -10.79 -2.46
N LEU A 125 16.39 -10.37 -3.48
CA LEU A 125 17.54 -11.13 -3.99
C LEU A 125 18.65 -11.25 -2.94
N GLU A 126 18.94 -10.20 -2.20
CA GLU A 126 19.91 -10.23 -1.11
C GLU A 126 19.45 -11.16 0.02
N ARG A 127 18.18 -11.10 0.42
CA ARG A 127 17.59 -12.02 1.40
C ARG A 127 17.69 -13.47 0.92
N ALA A 128 17.36 -13.75 -0.34
CA ALA A 128 17.47 -15.09 -0.93
C ALA A 128 18.92 -15.59 -0.91
N ARG A 129 19.90 -14.76 -1.29
CA ARG A 129 21.34 -15.13 -1.22
C ARG A 129 21.79 -15.44 0.20
N ARG A 130 21.37 -14.63 1.18
CA ARG A 130 21.70 -14.86 2.60
C ARG A 130 21.08 -16.16 3.11
N GLU A 131 19.84 -16.42 2.75
CA GLU A 131 19.16 -17.66 3.13
C GLU A 131 19.82 -18.89 2.50
N GLU A 132 20.16 -18.83 1.21
CA GLU A 132 20.86 -19.91 0.52
C GLU A 132 22.23 -20.17 1.13
N ALA A 133 23.01 -19.12 1.44
CA ALA A 133 24.28 -19.26 2.13
C ALA A 133 24.12 -19.96 3.49
N ARG A 134 23.07 -19.61 4.27
CA ARG A 134 22.76 -20.30 5.53
C ARG A 134 22.43 -21.77 5.30
N ARG A 135 21.62 -22.09 4.28
CA ARG A 135 21.27 -23.47 3.91
C ARG A 135 22.50 -24.26 3.47
N GLN A 136 23.40 -23.66 2.68
CA GLN A 136 24.66 -24.31 2.26
C GLN A 136 25.58 -24.58 3.46
N VAL A 137 25.74 -23.62 4.37
CA VAL A 137 26.53 -23.80 5.60
C VAL A 137 25.93 -24.90 6.48
N GLU A 138 24.62 -24.92 6.66
CA GLU A 138 23.94 -25.96 7.45
C GLU A 138 24.07 -27.34 6.80
N ALA A 139 23.88 -27.43 5.47
CA ALA A 139 24.04 -28.66 4.72
C ALA A 139 25.48 -29.19 4.81
N LYS A 140 26.48 -28.30 4.68
CA LYS A 140 27.89 -28.65 4.85
C LYS A 140 28.17 -29.17 6.27
N ARG A 141 27.66 -28.49 7.31
CA ARG A 141 27.80 -28.95 8.71
C ARG A 141 27.17 -30.31 8.93
N LYS A 142 25.99 -30.57 8.37
CA LYS A 142 25.31 -31.88 8.45
C LYS A 142 26.11 -32.97 7.74
N LEU A 143 26.66 -32.68 6.55
CA LEU A 143 27.49 -33.61 5.80
C LEU A 143 28.77 -33.97 6.57
N GLU A 144 29.48 -32.96 7.10
CA GLU A 144 30.68 -33.15 7.91
C GLU A 144 30.39 -33.96 9.19
N ALA A 145 29.27 -33.68 9.87
CA ALA A 145 28.85 -34.45 11.04
C ALA A 145 28.57 -35.92 10.70
N ARG A 146 27.91 -36.19 9.55
CA ARG A 146 27.67 -37.56 9.08
C ARG A 146 28.97 -38.29 8.76
N LYS A 147 29.89 -37.63 8.05
CA LYS A 147 31.20 -38.20 7.73
C LYS A 147 31.99 -38.52 9.01
N LYS A 148 32.02 -37.60 9.98
CA LYS A 148 32.68 -37.82 11.27
C LYS A 148 32.05 -38.97 12.07
N ALA A 149 30.73 -39.14 12.01
CA ALA A 149 30.04 -40.24 12.66
C ALA A 149 30.38 -41.60 12.02
N GLU A 150 30.48 -41.64 10.68
CA GLU A 150 30.89 -42.83 9.92
C GLU A 150 32.36 -43.19 10.19
N GLU A 151 33.26 -42.21 10.17
CA GLU A 151 34.67 -42.38 10.56
C GLU A 151 34.78 -42.87 12.01
N GLY A 152 34.01 -42.30 12.94
CA GLY A 152 33.97 -42.76 14.32
C GLY A 152 33.44 -44.19 14.47
N ALA A 153 32.42 -44.58 13.70
CA ALA A 153 31.86 -45.93 13.71
C ALA A 153 32.85 -46.96 13.14
N THR A 154 33.53 -46.65 12.05
CA THR A 154 34.56 -47.52 11.46
C THR A 154 35.78 -47.64 12.37
N GLN A 155 36.23 -46.53 12.97
CA GLN A 155 37.32 -46.54 13.95
C GLN A 155 36.94 -47.33 15.20
N ALA A 156 35.72 -47.17 15.73
CA ALA A 156 35.24 -47.94 16.87
C ALA A 156 35.11 -49.45 16.55
N ALA A 157 34.64 -49.79 15.35
CA ALA A 157 34.60 -51.18 14.89
C ALA A 157 36.02 -51.77 14.78
N PHE A 158 36.98 -50.97 14.30
CA PHE A 158 38.39 -51.37 14.22
C PHE A 158 39.03 -51.54 15.61
N THR A 159 38.84 -50.60 16.54
CA THR A 159 39.41 -50.68 17.89
C THR A 159 38.79 -51.82 18.71
N ASN A 160 37.47 -52.02 18.63
CA ASN A 160 36.81 -53.13 19.32
C ASN A 160 37.20 -54.50 18.77
N ARG A 161 37.58 -54.59 17.48
CA ARG A 161 37.94 -55.87 16.85
C ARG A 161 39.41 -56.27 17.07
N THR A 162 40.33 -55.35 17.34
CA THR A 162 41.74 -55.60 16.99
C THR A 162 42.72 -55.85 18.14
N PHE A 163 42.48 -55.53 19.42
CA PHE A 163 43.56 -55.72 20.42
C PHE A 163 43.12 -56.15 21.82
N SER A 164 42.52 -57.35 21.96
CA SER A 164 42.60 -58.09 23.22
C SER A 164 44.02 -58.68 23.36
N LYS A 165 44.93 -57.90 23.96
CA LYS A 165 46.34 -58.23 24.31
C LYS A 165 46.97 -59.35 23.44
N PRO A 166 47.53 -59.02 22.26
CA PRO A 166 48.19 -60.03 21.41
C PRO A 166 49.42 -60.64 22.08
N VAL A 167 49.94 -60.05 23.16
CA VAL A 167 51.17 -60.44 23.83
C VAL A 167 50.93 -60.65 25.33
N MET A 168 51.37 -61.81 25.86
CA MET A 168 51.39 -62.13 27.29
C MET A 168 52.75 -62.71 27.71
N PRO A 169 53.22 -62.46 28.95
CA PRO A 169 54.47 -63.04 29.43
C PRO A 169 54.31 -64.54 29.75
N CYS A 170 55.36 -65.32 29.51
CA CYS A 170 55.43 -66.71 29.94
C CYS A 170 55.45 -66.81 31.49
N PRO A 171 54.64 -67.68 32.13
CA PRO A 171 54.60 -67.78 33.59
C PRO A 171 55.90 -68.27 34.24
N LYS A 172 56.82 -68.88 33.47
CA LYS A 172 58.09 -69.42 33.98
C LYS A 172 59.29 -68.50 33.75
N CYS A 173 59.39 -67.87 32.57
CA CYS A 173 60.56 -67.08 32.18
C CYS A 173 60.24 -65.61 31.85
N ASN A 174 59.00 -65.17 32.04
CA ASN A 174 58.51 -63.80 31.79
C ASN A 174 58.75 -63.25 30.38
N ARG A 175 59.12 -64.09 29.41
CA ARG A 175 59.31 -63.67 28.02
C ARG A 175 57.96 -63.32 27.39
N PRO A 176 57.83 -62.19 26.67
CA PRO A 176 56.62 -61.87 25.92
C PRO A 176 56.41 -62.90 24.80
N ILE A 177 55.23 -63.52 24.79
CA ILE A 177 54.77 -64.46 23.76
C ILE A 177 53.57 -63.83 23.08
N GLU A 178 53.55 -63.86 21.75
CA GLU A 178 52.43 -63.38 20.93
C GLU A 178 51.45 -64.52 20.61
N LYS A 179 50.14 -64.31 20.74
CA LYS A 179 49.12 -65.31 20.35
C LYS A 179 48.94 -65.29 18.84
N ARG A 180 49.41 -66.35 18.16
CA ARG A 180 49.38 -66.48 16.69
C ARG A 180 48.17 -67.26 16.14
N GLY A 181 47.15 -67.52 16.96
CA GLY A 181 45.98 -68.32 16.55
C GLY A 181 44.84 -68.34 17.58
N GLY A 182 43.83 -69.18 17.34
CA GLY A 182 42.61 -69.25 18.16
C GLY A 182 42.68 -70.17 19.39
N CYS A 183 43.67 -71.06 19.50
CA CYS A 183 43.82 -71.99 20.63
C CYS A 183 44.35 -71.26 21.88
N ASN A 184 43.84 -71.62 23.07
CA ASN A 184 44.33 -71.06 24.33
C ASN A 184 45.53 -71.83 24.90
N HIS A 185 45.77 -73.08 24.47
CA HIS A 185 46.97 -73.83 24.87
C HIS A 185 48.21 -73.29 24.11
N MET A 186 49.07 -72.60 24.85
CA MET A 186 50.25 -71.89 24.34
C MET A 186 51.53 -72.58 24.82
N TYR A 187 52.61 -72.41 24.05
CA TYR A 187 53.91 -73.03 24.32
C TYR A 187 55.03 -72.00 24.25
N CYS A 188 55.90 -71.97 25.27
CA CYS A 188 57.07 -71.08 25.28
C CYS A 188 58.25 -71.72 24.53
N PRO A 189 58.78 -71.10 23.45
CA PRO A 189 59.90 -71.68 22.69
C PRO A 189 61.23 -71.70 23.48
N LEU A 190 61.38 -70.87 24.51
CA LEU A 190 62.61 -70.78 25.31
C LEU A 190 62.63 -71.77 26.47
N CYS A 191 61.63 -71.73 27.35
CA CYS A 191 61.59 -72.56 28.56
C CYS A 191 60.78 -73.85 28.38
N LYS A 192 60.22 -74.08 27.18
CA LYS A 192 59.44 -75.25 26.78
C LYS A 192 58.22 -75.54 27.65
N THR A 193 57.73 -74.54 28.37
CA THR A 193 56.56 -74.67 29.24
C THR A 193 55.29 -74.44 28.43
N SER A 194 54.34 -75.37 28.53
CA SER A 194 52.97 -75.17 28.05
C SER A 194 52.12 -74.50 29.13
N PHE A 195 51.22 -73.62 28.70
CA PHE A 195 50.31 -72.91 29.60
C PHE A 195 49.02 -72.51 28.87
N ASP A 196 47.95 -72.27 29.61
CA ASP A 196 46.69 -71.80 29.04
C ASP A 196 46.60 -70.27 29.07
N TRP A 197 46.32 -69.66 27.92
CA TRP A 197 46.27 -68.21 27.72
C TRP A 197 45.08 -67.54 28.42
N GLY A 198 43.99 -68.25 28.70
CA GLY A 198 42.83 -67.69 29.42
C GLY A 198 43.01 -67.69 30.93
N SER A 199 43.71 -68.69 31.46
CA SER A 199 43.85 -68.93 32.91
C SER A 199 44.74 -67.94 33.69
N LEU A 200 45.53 -67.09 33.01
CA LEU A 200 46.49 -66.17 33.65
C LEU A 200 45.90 -64.77 33.96
N PHE A 201 44.57 -64.64 33.96
CA PHE A 201 43.84 -63.36 34.11
C PHE A 201 43.06 -63.20 35.43
N PHE A 202 43.24 -64.11 36.40
CA PHE A 202 42.67 -64.00 37.75
C PHE A 202 43.74 -63.71 38.80
#